data_AF-A0A928Q750-F1
#
_entry.id   AF-A0A928Q750-F1
#
_cell.length_a   1.000
_cell.length_b   1.000
_cell.length_c   1.000
_cell.angle_alpha   90.00
_cell.angle_beta   90.00
_cell.angle_gamma   90.00
#
_symmetry.space_group_name_H-M   'P 1'
#
loop_
_entity.id
_entity.type
_entity.pdbx_description
1 polymer ?
#
loop_
_entity_poly.entity_id
_entity_poly.type
_entity_poly.pdbx_seq_one_letter_code
_entity_poly.pdbx_strand_id
1 'polypeptide(L)'
;MNGLKFIRTRCNYSQAALAEMLNVSRQAINMWETSKKPIPEPRRTEICEIFGIENSAWLDEIDEKTANEIIESVMYKVVDETGDDSSEHFIFKPVSKYKVNIGMHDKELSLDEICTLKRIEIKNLLNEIQRYSEGVGERNSYGRLGRMNTTNKAFLGLLEAIKTCNEKSAAEKMFFIHIVFGVIDALNLAFKTITVDELKNSSDPRADFYYTVPLSAELADVINKYIDNKLPELQKHNEIIKAQIKAGEINPTPKTM
;
A
#
# COMPACT_ATOMS: atom_id res chain seq x y z
N MET A 1 27.81 -5.97 -0.19
CA MET A 1 26.35 -6.13 -0.47
C MET A 1 26.21 -7.42 -1.24
N ASN A 2 25.23 -8.28 -0.92
CA ASN A 2 25.07 -9.53 -1.66
C ASN A 2 24.63 -9.25 -3.12
N GLY A 3 25.48 -9.61 -4.08
CA GLY A 3 25.32 -9.28 -5.49
C GLY A 3 24.19 -10.05 -6.17
N LEU A 4 23.97 -11.31 -5.82
CA LEU A 4 22.79 -12.07 -6.29
C LEU A 4 21.49 -11.34 -5.93
N LYS A 5 21.32 -10.94 -4.66
CA LYS A 5 20.14 -10.20 -4.22
C LYS A 5 19.98 -8.90 -5.00
N PHE A 6 21.06 -8.14 -5.13
CA PHE A 6 21.07 -6.84 -5.82
C PHE A 6 20.65 -6.95 -7.29
N ILE A 7 21.23 -7.91 -8.02
CA ILE A 7 20.91 -8.20 -9.42
C ILE A 7 19.46 -8.66 -9.54
N ARG A 8 19.03 -9.63 -8.72
CA ARG A 8 17.68 -10.19 -8.78
C ARG A 8 16.60 -9.11 -8.62
N THR A 9 16.73 -8.23 -7.63
CA THR A 9 15.72 -7.20 -7.37
C THR A 9 15.71 -6.15 -8.47
N ARG A 10 16.88 -5.78 -9.02
CA ARG A 10 17.01 -4.90 -10.18
C ARG A 10 16.37 -5.49 -11.44
N CYS A 11 16.51 -6.79 -11.64
CA CYS A 11 15.86 -7.56 -12.69
C CYS A 11 14.35 -7.83 -12.42
N ASN A 12 13.83 -7.34 -11.29
CA ASN A 12 12.45 -7.51 -10.84
C ASN A 12 12.00 -8.98 -10.68
N TYR A 13 12.90 -9.88 -10.28
CA TYR A 13 12.54 -11.24 -9.91
C TYR A 13 12.30 -11.34 -8.40
N SER A 14 11.25 -12.03 -7.95
CA SER A 14 11.16 -12.43 -6.55
C SER A 14 12.05 -13.65 -6.28
N GLN A 15 12.37 -13.93 -5.01
CA GLN A 15 13.08 -15.19 -4.67
C GLN A 15 12.33 -16.43 -5.17
N ALA A 16 10.99 -16.39 -5.19
CA ALA A 16 10.17 -17.50 -5.67
C ALA A 16 10.28 -17.67 -7.18
N ALA A 17 10.20 -16.57 -7.94
CA ALA A 17 10.33 -16.60 -9.40
C ALA A 17 11.70 -17.14 -9.84
N LEU A 18 12.80 -16.67 -9.23
CA LEU A 18 14.13 -17.20 -9.53
C LEU A 18 14.26 -18.68 -9.16
N ALA A 19 13.67 -19.11 -8.03
CA ALA A 19 13.70 -20.50 -7.60
C ALA A 19 12.97 -21.42 -8.59
N GLU A 20 11.82 -20.98 -9.11
CA GLU A 20 11.06 -21.69 -10.14
C GLU A 20 11.86 -21.86 -11.43
N MET A 21 12.48 -20.79 -11.92
CA MET A 21 13.34 -20.81 -13.12
C MET A 21 14.51 -21.79 -12.99
N LEU A 22 15.10 -21.89 -11.81
CA LEU A 22 16.21 -22.79 -11.51
C LEU A 22 15.75 -24.19 -11.09
N ASN A 23 14.44 -24.42 -10.94
CA ASN A 23 13.87 -25.64 -10.37
C ASN A 23 14.52 -26.02 -9.01
N VAL A 24 14.58 -25.03 -8.11
CA VAL A 24 15.07 -25.18 -6.73
C VAL A 24 14.04 -24.65 -5.73
N SER A 25 14.28 -24.83 -4.43
CA SER A 25 13.42 -24.25 -3.40
C SER A 25 13.73 -22.77 -3.20
N ARG A 26 12.71 -21.97 -2.84
CA ARG A 26 12.89 -20.57 -2.42
C ARG A 26 13.92 -20.44 -1.29
N GLN A 27 13.97 -21.43 -0.38
CA GLN A 27 14.94 -21.46 0.71
C GLN A 27 16.38 -21.54 0.18
N ALA A 28 16.63 -22.23 -0.95
CA ALA A 28 17.96 -22.27 -1.55
C ALA A 28 18.42 -20.86 -1.96
N ILE A 29 17.55 -20.09 -2.65
CA ILE A 29 17.83 -18.69 -3.02
C ILE A 29 18.14 -17.85 -1.78
N ASN A 30 17.31 -17.96 -0.74
CA ASN A 30 17.54 -17.24 0.52
C ASN A 30 18.90 -17.58 1.15
N MET A 31 19.30 -18.86 1.15
CA MET A 31 20.59 -19.28 1.70
C MET A 31 21.78 -18.71 0.91
N TRP A 32 21.64 -18.56 -0.41
CA TRP A 32 22.64 -17.92 -1.27
C TRP A 32 22.72 -16.41 -1.04
N GLU A 33 21.56 -15.74 -0.92
CA GLU A 33 21.49 -14.29 -0.68
C GLU A 33 21.93 -13.86 0.72
N THR A 34 21.85 -14.78 1.68
CA THR A 34 22.32 -14.54 3.07
C THR A 34 23.74 -15.02 3.31
N SER A 35 24.45 -15.46 2.26
CA SER A 35 25.81 -16.00 2.32
C SER A 35 25.98 -17.17 3.29
N LYS A 36 24.87 -17.83 3.68
CA LYS A 36 24.86 -19.03 4.54
C LYS A 36 25.34 -20.27 3.80
N LYS A 37 25.14 -20.31 2.49
CA LYS A 37 25.71 -21.31 1.59
C LYS A 37 26.17 -20.64 0.29
N PRO A 38 27.33 -21.04 -0.26
CA PRO A 38 27.74 -20.57 -1.57
C PRO A 38 26.79 -21.08 -2.66
N ILE A 39 26.69 -20.33 -3.75
CA ILE A 39 25.98 -20.75 -4.97
C ILE A 39 26.81 -21.86 -5.62
N PRO A 40 26.24 -23.06 -5.90
CA PRO A 40 26.94 -24.09 -6.64
C PRO A 40 27.30 -23.65 -8.06
N GLU A 41 28.49 -24.01 -8.57
CA GLU A 41 28.95 -23.60 -9.90
C GLU A 41 27.96 -23.85 -11.05
N PRO A 42 27.28 -25.01 -11.17
CA PRO A 42 26.28 -25.20 -12.22
C PRO A 42 25.14 -24.17 -12.14
N ARG A 43 24.74 -23.80 -10.91
CA ARG A 43 23.68 -22.81 -10.68
C ARG A 43 24.16 -21.39 -10.95
N ARG A 44 25.46 -21.10 -10.79
CA ARG A 44 26.02 -19.81 -11.19
C ARG A 44 25.85 -19.58 -12.68
N THR A 45 26.19 -20.57 -13.50
CA THR A 45 26.05 -20.48 -14.95
C THR A 45 24.60 -20.23 -15.34
N GLU A 46 23.66 -21.01 -14.80
CA GLU A 46 22.23 -20.82 -15.06
C GLU A 46 21.72 -19.45 -14.62
N ILE A 47 22.13 -18.97 -13.43
CA ILE A 47 21.78 -17.62 -12.95
C ILE A 47 22.34 -16.56 -13.90
N CYS A 48 23.58 -16.75 -14.38
CA CYS A 48 24.19 -15.82 -15.33
C CYS A 48 23.42 -15.75 -16.65
N GLU A 49 22.98 -16.91 -17.15
CA GLU A 49 22.15 -17.01 -18.35
C GLU A 49 20.78 -16.35 -18.15
N ILE A 50 20.09 -16.62 -17.02
CA ILE A 50 18.78 -16.03 -16.69
C ILE A 50 18.87 -14.51 -16.68
N PHE A 51 19.90 -13.94 -16.03
CA PHE A 51 20.04 -12.48 -15.92
C PHE A 51 20.80 -11.85 -17.09
N GLY A 52 21.38 -12.63 -17.99
CA GLY A 52 22.22 -12.10 -19.08
C GLY A 52 23.49 -11.41 -18.58
N ILE A 53 24.09 -11.88 -17.49
CA ILE A 53 25.35 -11.33 -16.94
C ILE A 53 26.55 -12.16 -17.43
N GLU A 54 27.64 -11.48 -17.80
CA GLU A 54 28.85 -12.15 -18.29
C GLU A 54 29.88 -12.41 -17.17
N ASN A 55 29.83 -11.62 -16.10
CA ASN A 55 30.74 -11.74 -14.96
C ASN A 55 30.06 -12.42 -13.78
N SER A 56 30.33 -13.71 -13.58
CA SER A 56 29.76 -14.49 -12.49
C SER A 56 30.20 -14.02 -11.09
N ALA A 57 31.28 -13.24 -10.99
CA ALA A 57 31.72 -12.64 -9.73
C ALA A 57 30.73 -11.59 -9.20
N TRP A 58 29.85 -11.06 -10.05
CA TRP A 58 28.79 -10.15 -9.62
C TRP A 58 27.72 -10.83 -8.75
N LEU A 59 27.71 -12.16 -8.67
CA LEU A 59 26.80 -12.91 -7.80
C LEU A 59 27.27 -12.97 -6.34
N ASP A 60 28.54 -12.64 -6.09
CA ASP A 60 29.16 -12.65 -4.77
C ASP A 60 28.92 -11.35 -4.00
N GLU A 61 29.63 -11.14 -2.89
CA GLU A 61 29.65 -9.83 -2.23
C GLU A 61 30.28 -8.78 -3.15
N ILE A 62 29.49 -7.76 -3.47
CA ILE A 62 29.92 -6.62 -4.30
C ILE A 62 30.10 -5.37 -3.44
N ASP A 63 31.07 -4.54 -3.84
CA ASP A 63 31.30 -3.22 -3.28
C ASP A 63 30.45 -2.15 -4.00
N GLU A 64 30.51 -0.91 -3.50
CA GLU A 64 29.76 0.21 -4.07
C GLU A 64 30.18 0.53 -5.50
N LYS A 65 31.46 0.35 -5.83
CA LYS A 65 31.98 0.56 -7.18
C LYS A 65 31.34 -0.42 -8.17
N THR A 66 31.37 -1.71 -7.85
CA THR A 66 30.77 -2.75 -8.68
C THR A 66 29.25 -2.58 -8.76
N ALA A 67 28.60 -2.18 -7.67
CA ALA A 67 27.18 -1.84 -7.68
C ALA A 67 26.87 -0.70 -8.66
N ASN A 68 27.68 0.36 -8.69
CA ASN A 68 27.53 1.47 -9.64
C ASN A 68 27.76 1.02 -11.09
N GLU A 69 28.74 0.15 -11.35
CA GLU A 69 28.96 -0.44 -12.68
C GLU A 69 27.73 -1.24 -13.16
N ILE A 70 27.12 -2.03 -12.26
CA ILE A 70 25.86 -2.75 -12.54
C ILE A 70 24.71 -1.76 -12.75
N ILE A 71 24.68 -0.64 -12.01
CA ILE A 71 23.63 0.38 -12.13
C ILE A 71 23.66 1.07 -13.48
N GLU A 72 24.86 1.40 -13.97
CA GLU A 72 25.09 2.07 -15.24
C GLU A 72 24.91 1.12 -16.45
N SER A 73 24.84 -0.19 -16.20
CA SER A 73 24.64 -1.19 -17.24
C SER A 73 23.23 -1.11 -17.85
N VAL A 74 23.16 -1.24 -19.17
CA VAL A 74 21.89 -1.25 -19.91
C VAL A 74 21.14 -2.54 -19.60
N MET A 75 19.85 -2.43 -19.30
CA MET A 75 18.95 -3.58 -19.17
C MET A 75 17.90 -3.61 -20.29
N TYR A 76 17.33 -4.79 -20.46
CA TYR A 76 16.36 -5.13 -21.48
C TYR A 76 15.16 -5.81 -20.81
N LYS A 77 13.95 -5.44 -21.21
CA LYS A 77 12.74 -6.12 -20.77
C LYS A 77 12.65 -7.50 -21.43
N VAL A 78 12.28 -8.51 -20.65
CA VAL A 78 12.04 -9.86 -21.17
C VAL A 78 10.71 -9.83 -21.92
N VAL A 79 10.73 -10.23 -23.19
CA VAL A 79 9.55 -10.41 -24.04
C VAL A 79 9.48 -11.89 -24.39
N ASP A 80 8.29 -12.49 -24.34
CA ASP A 80 8.15 -13.90 -24.69
C ASP A 80 8.36 -14.15 -26.20
N GLU A 81 8.41 -15.42 -26.61
CA GLU A 81 8.57 -15.80 -28.02
C GLU A 81 7.40 -15.37 -28.91
N THR A 82 6.23 -15.09 -28.33
CA THR A 82 5.04 -14.63 -29.03
C THR A 82 5.03 -13.11 -29.24
N GLY A 83 5.97 -12.38 -28.63
CA GLY A 83 6.02 -10.92 -28.62
C GLY A 83 5.15 -10.30 -27.53
N ASP A 84 4.68 -11.08 -26.57
CA ASP A 84 3.94 -10.60 -25.40
C ASP A 84 4.88 -9.84 -24.46
N ASP A 85 4.53 -8.58 -24.22
CA ASP A 85 5.25 -7.64 -23.35
C ASP A 85 4.68 -7.62 -21.92
N SER A 86 3.92 -8.65 -21.54
CA SER A 86 3.31 -8.78 -20.21
C SER A 86 4.31 -9.08 -19.09
N SER A 87 5.50 -9.59 -19.41
CA SER A 87 6.54 -9.88 -18.42
C SER A 87 7.06 -8.59 -17.77
N GLU A 88 7.12 -8.56 -16.45
CA GLU A 88 7.68 -7.45 -15.69
C GLU A 88 9.17 -7.63 -15.37
N HIS A 89 9.84 -8.62 -15.99
CA HIS A 89 11.23 -8.98 -15.71
C HIS A 89 12.23 -8.31 -16.65
N PHE A 90 13.46 -8.10 -16.15
CA PHE A 90 14.55 -7.47 -16.89
C PHE A 90 15.84 -8.29 -16.84
N ILE A 91 16.70 -8.09 -17.84
CA ILE A 91 17.99 -8.79 -18.00
C ILE A 91 19.05 -7.84 -18.56
N PHE A 92 20.33 -8.13 -18.33
CA PHE A 92 21.48 -7.30 -18.75
C PHE A 92 21.91 -7.54 -20.20
N LYS A 93 21.48 -8.65 -20.80
CA LYS A 93 21.76 -8.98 -22.20
C LYS A 93 20.49 -9.43 -22.90
N PRO A 94 20.19 -8.92 -24.10
CA PRO A 94 18.96 -9.27 -24.80
C PRO A 94 18.96 -10.74 -25.22
N VAL A 95 17.83 -11.42 -25.00
CA VAL A 95 17.53 -12.72 -25.65
C VAL A 95 17.00 -12.50 -27.08
N SER A 96 16.43 -11.32 -27.38
CA SER A 96 15.90 -10.93 -28.70
C SER A 96 16.12 -9.43 -29.02
N LYS A 97 15.90 -9.01 -30.28
CA LYS A 97 16.31 -7.68 -30.81
C LYS A 97 15.60 -6.45 -30.24
N TYR A 98 14.72 -6.59 -29.25
CA TYR A 98 13.95 -5.47 -28.72
C TYR A 98 14.70 -4.74 -27.60
N LYS A 99 15.06 -3.48 -27.87
CA LYS A 99 15.67 -2.57 -26.89
C LYS A 99 14.57 -1.76 -26.23
N VAL A 100 14.35 -1.96 -24.94
CA VAL A 100 13.54 -1.05 -24.13
C VAL A 100 14.43 -0.53 -23.00
N ASN A 101 14.75 0.76 -23.04
CA ASN A 101 15.47 1.42 -21.98
C ASN A 101 14.45 1.80 -20.90
N ILE A 102 14.47 1.11 -19.77
CA ILE A 102 13.57 1.39 -18.65
C ILE A 102 14.40 1.91 -17.48
N GLY A 103 14.07 3.13 -17.04
CA GLY A 103 14.65 3.75 -15.87
C GLY A 103 14.49 2.86 -14.63
N MET A 104 15.60 2.66 -13.93
CA MET A 104 15.80 1.62 -12.92
C MET A 104 14.95 1.77 -11.66
N HIS A 105 14.55 0.61 -11.11
CA HIS A 105 14.09 0.43 -9.73
C HIS A 105 15.29 0.06 -8.83
N ASP A 106 15.93 1.05 -8.21
CA ASP A 106 16.96 0.84 -7.18
C ASP A 106 16.31 0.50 -5.81
N LYS A 107 15.52 -0.58 -5.74
CA LYS A 107 14.80 -0.98 -4.51
C LYS A 107 15.31 -2.30 -3.96
N GLU A 108 15.25 -2.45 -2.62
CA GLU A 108 15.71 -3.66 -1.91
C GLU A 108 14.87 -4.93 -2.18
N LEU A 109 13.68 -4.78 -2.75
CA LEU A 109 12.71 -5.83 -3.03
C LEU A 109 12.18 -5.68 -4.46
N SER A 110 11.82 -6.80 -5.10
CA SER A 110 11.13 -6.76 -6.39
C SER A 110 9.69 -6.23 -6.25
N LEU A 111 9.07 -5.84 -7.36
CA LEU A 111 7.66 -5.40 -7.40
C LEU A 111 6.71 -6.50 -6.90
N ASP A 112 6.95 -7.77 -7.24
CA ASP A 112 6.16 -8.88 -6.72
C ASP A 112 6.29 -9.03 -5.19
N GLU A 113 7.49 -8.86 -4.65
CA GLU A 113 7.73 -8.87 -3.21
C GLU A 113 7.03 -7.68 -2.52
N ILE A 114 7.09 -6.50 -3.12
CA ILE A 114 6.39 -5.30 -2.65
C ILE A 114 4.87 -5.53 -2.69
N CYS A 115 4.33 -6.06 -3.78
CA CYS A 115 2.91 -6.40 -3.92
C CYS A 115 2.47 -7.42 -2.88
N THR A 116 3.31 -8.42 -2.59
CA THR A 116 3.04 -9.41 -1.54
C THR A 116 2.95 -8.76 -0.16
N LEU A 117 3.87 -7.84 0.16
CA LEU A 117 3.81 -7.07 1.41
C LEU A 117 2.56 -6.19 1.47
N LYS A 118 2.21 -5.50 0.38
CA LYS A 118 0.98 -4.69 0.31
C LYS A 118 -0.30 -5.51 0.45
N ARG A 119 -0.36 -6.74 -0.08
CA ARG A 119 -1.48 -7.67 0.16
C ARG A 119 -1.60 -8.03 1.64
N ILE A 120 -0.48 -8.22 2.33
CA ILE A 120 -0.46 -8.48 3.78
C ILE A 120 -0.95 -7.25 4.56
N GLU A 121 -0.47 -6.06 4.22
CA GLU A 121 -0.94 -4.80 4.82
C GLU A 121 -2.46 -4.63 4.65
N ILE A 122 -2.99 -4.84 3.45
CA ILE A 122 -4.43 -4.77 3.16
C ILE A 122 -5.20 -5.80 4.01
N LYS A 123 -4.70 -7.04 4.11
CA LYS A 123 -5.33 -8.08 4.93
C LYS A 123 -5.37 -7.68 6.41
N ASN A 124 -4.30 -7.09 6.93
CA ASN A 124 -4.26 -6.61 8.31
C ASN A 124 -5.26 -5.47 8.54
N LEU A 125 -5.34 -4.51 7.61
CA LEU A 125 -6.34 -3.44 7.65
C LEU A 125 -7.78 -3.99 7.67
N LEU A 126 -8.09 -4.99 6.84
CA LEU A 126 -9.42 -5.63 6.85
C LEU A 126 -9.74 -6.28 8.19
N ASN A 127 -8.76 -6.92 8.83
CA ASN A 127 -8.93 -7.49 10.17
C ASN A 127 -9.18 -6.40 11.23
N GLU A 128 -8.53 -5.25 11.12
CA GLU A 128 -8.75 -4.11 12.02
C GLU A 128 -10.15 -3.51 11.86
N ILE A 129 -10.61 -3.32 10.61
CA ILE A 129 -11.97 -2.86 10.30
C ILE A 129 -13.00 -3.85 10.89
N GLN A 130 -12.75 -5.16 10.74
CA GLN A 130 -13.62 -6.18 11.33
C GLN A 130 -13.67 -6.06 12.86
N ARG A 131 -12.52 -6.00 13.53
CA ARG A 131 -12.43 -5.86 15.00
C ARG A 131 -13.12 -4.59 15.50
N TYR A 132 -12.96 -3.47 14.78
CA TYR A 132 -13.65 -2.22 15.07
C TYR A 132 -15.17 -2.41 14.97
N SER A 133 -15.65 -3.08 13.91
CA SER A 133 -17.08 -3.32 13.67
C SER A 133 -17.74 -4.19 14.74
N GLU A 134 -16.99 -5.17 15.28
CA GLU A 134 -17.45 -6.09 16.31
C GLU A 134 -17.58 -5.43 17.69
N GLY A 135 -16.95 -4.26 17.88
CA GLY A 135 -17.18 -3.39 19.03
C GLY A 135 -16.80 -4.04 20.36
N VAL A 136 -15.50 -4.36 20.54
CA VAL A 136 -14.97 -4.89 21.80
C VAL A 136 -15.41 -3.98 22.97
N GLY A 137 -16.27 -4.51 23.85
CA GLY A 137 -16.85 -3.79 25.00
C GLY A 137 -18.35 -3.42 24.87
N GLU A 138 -18.97 -3.55 23.70
CA GLU A 138 -20.42 -3.33 23.51
C GLU A 138 -21.21 -4.53 24.04
N ARG A 139 -22.05 -4.31 25.05
CA ARG A 139 -22.69 -5.40 25.82
C ARG A 139 -23.96 -5.96 25.19
N ASN A 140 -24.65 -5.21 24.31
CA ASN A 140 -25.91 -5.64 23.72
C ASN A 140 -25.84 -5.76 22.19
N SER A 141 -26.68 -6.65 21.63
CA SER A 141 -26.71 -6.95 20.19
C SER A 141 -27.18 -5.77 19.35
N TYR A 142 -27.98 -4.86 19.91
CA TYR A 142 -28.49 -3.68 19.19
C TYR A 142 -27.38 -2.67 18.87
N GLY A 143 -26.56 -2.32 19.86
CA GLY A 143 -25.40 -1.45 19.70
C GLY A 143 -24.37 -2.06 18.74
N ARG A 144 -24.15 -3.38 18.84
CA ARG A 144 -23.28 -4.10 17.89
C ARG A 144 -23.79 -4.00 16.45
N LEU A 145 -25.08 -4.26 16.23
CA LEU A 145 -25.70 -4.14 14.91
C LEU A 145 -25.59 -2.70 14.37
N GLY A 146 -25.83 -1.70 15.21
CA GLY A 146 -25.67 -0.29 14.84
C GLY A 146 -24.24 0.07 14.39
N ARG A 147 -23.22 -0.42 15.11
CA ARG A 147 -21.81 -0.24 14.73
C ARG A 147 -21.46 -0.96 13.42
N MET A 148 -21.90 -2.21 13.26
CA MET A 148 -21.70 -2.98 12.03
C MET A 148 -22.33 -2.27 10.83
N ASN A 149 -23.57 -1.79 10.96
CA ASN A 149 -24.25 -1.03 9.90
C ASN A 149 -23.52 0.27 9.56
N THR A 150 -23.03 0.99 10.58
CA THR A 150 -22.27 2.24 10.39
C THR A 150 -20.95 1.96 9.66
N THR A 151 -20.24 0.92 10.08
CA THR A 151 -18.98 0.47 9.45
C THR A 151 -19.21 0.10 8.00
N ASN A 152 -20.21 -0.75 7.73
CA ASN A 152 -20.58 -1.15 6.36
C ASN A 152 -20.90 0.08 5.50
N LYS A 153 -21.72 1.01 5.99
CA LYS A 153 -22.08 2.21 5.25
C LYS A 153 -20.85 3.07 4.89
N ALA A 154 -19.95 3.28 5.84
CA ALA A 154 -18.76 4.11 5.63
C ALA A 154 -17.80 3.49 4.60
N PHE A 155 -17.38 2.24 4.82
CA PHE A 155 -16.38 1.60 3.97
C PHE A 155 -16.93 1.17 2.61
N LEU A 156 -18.18 0.67 2.55
CA LEU A 156 -18.80 0.34 1.27
C LEU A 156 -19.04 1.59 0.43
N GLY A 157 -19.49 2.69 1.04
CA GLY A 157 -19.70 3.95 0.34
C GLY A 157 -18.41 4.47 -0.31
N LEU A 158 -17.30 4.43 0.44
CA LEU A 158 -16.00 4.81 -0.09
C LEU A 158 -15.54 3.87 -1.21
N LEU A 159 -15.68 2.55 -1.02
CA LEU A 159 -15.30 1.56 -2.02
C LEU A 159 -16.07 1.74 -3.34
N GLU A 160 -17.38 1.94 -3.26
CA GLU A 160 -18.21 2.17 -4.46
C GLU A 160 -17.82 3.47 -5.17
N ALA A 161 -17.55 4.55 -4.43
CA ALA A 161 -17.07 5.80 -5.02
C ALA A 161 -15.74 5.63 -5.78
N ILE A 162 -14.80 4.87 -5.20
CA ILE A 162 -13.51 4.53 -5.85
C ILE A 162 -13.74 3.65 -7.09
N LYS A 163 -14.61 2.63 -7.01
CA LYS A 163 -14.93 1.76 -8.15
C LYS A 163 -15.55 2.54 -9.31
N THR A 164 -16.49 3.45 -9.04
CA THR A 164 -17.07 4.31 -10.09
C THR A 164 -16.01 5.13 -10.81
N CYS A 165 -14.94 5.53 -10.11
CA CYS A 165 -13.84 6.27 -10.72
C CYS A 165 -12.93 5.38 -11.59
N ASN A 166 -12.97 4.05 -11.46
CA ASN A 166 -12.14 3.16 -12.28
C ASN A 166 -12.48 3.17 -13.77
N GLU A 167 -13.66 3.66 -14.14
CA GLU A 167 -14.08 3.84 -15.55
C GLU A 167 -13.53 5.13 -16.19
N LYS A 168 -12.91 6.01 -15.39
CA LYS A 168 -12.39 7.32 -15.84
C LYS A 168 -10.97 7.24 -16.39
N SER A 169 -10.43 8.35 -16.90
CA SER A 169 -9.03 8.43 -17.32
C SER A 169 -8.07 8.28 -16.13
N ALA A 170 -6.81 7.92 -16.39
CA ALA A 170 -5.80 7.77 -15.33
C ALA A 170 -5.59 9.07 -14.53
N ALA A 171 -5.62 10.23 -15.20
CA ALA A 171 -5.51 11.53 -14.56
C ALA A 171 -6.70 11.82 -13.63
N GLU A 172 -7.93 11.53 -14.08
CA GLU A 172 -9.13 11.71 -13.25
C GLU A 172 -9.14 10.77 -12.03
N LYS A 173 -8.69 9.52 -12.20
CA LYS A 173 -8.55 8.57 -11.07
C LYS A 173 -7.59 9.11 -10.02
N MET A 174 -6.41 9.55 -10.45
CA MET A 174 -5.41 10.10 -9.55
C MET A 174 -5.94 11.35 -8.84
N PHE A 175 -6.57 12.25 -9.58
CA PHE A 175 -7.16 13.44 -8.97
C PHE A 175 -8.25 13.10 -7.94
N PHE A 176 -9.18 12.20 -8.28
CA PHE A 176 -10.23 11.74 -7.36
C PHE A 176 -9.67 11.14 -6.07
N ILE A 177 -8.66 10.27 -6.17
CA ILE A 177 -8.04 9.63 -5.00
C ILE A 177 -7.43 10.68 -4.06
N HIS A 178 -6.78 11.70 -4.59
CA HIS A 178 -6.20 12.76 -3.75
C HIS A 178 -7.27 13.64 -3.11
N ILE A 179 -8.38 13.91 -3.80
CA ILE A 179 -9.53 14.59 -3.20
C ILE A 179 -10.10 13.77 -2.03
N VAL A 180 -10.22 12.44 -2.17
CA VAL A 180 -10.64 11.57 -1.06
C VAL A 180 -9.71 11.71 0.14
N PHE A 181 -8.39 11.71 -0.07
CA PHE A 181 -7.42 11.94 1.01
C PHE A 181 -7.61 13.32 1.65
N GLY A 182 -7.78 14.37 0.85
CA GLY A 182 -8.05 15.71 1.36
C GLY A 182 -9.32 15.80 2.23
N VAL A 183 -10.39 15.08 1.86
CA VAL A 183 -11.61 15.00 2.68
C VAL A 183 -11.37 14.27 4.01
N ILE A 184 -10.59 13.20 4.01
CA ILE A 184 -10.21 12.48 5.23
C ILE A 184 -9.37 13.40 6.15
N ASP A 185 -8.41 14.12 5.57
CA ASP A 185 -7.59 15.08 6.32
C ASP A 185 -8.43 16.23 6.88
N ALA A 186 -9.41 16.73 6.12
CA ALA A 186 -10.34 17.76 6.60
C ALA A 186 -11.13 17.29 7.83
N LEU A 187 -11.60 16.04 7.84
CA LEU A 187 -12.25 15.45 9.00
C LEU A 187 -11.29 15.37 10.19
N ASN A 188 -10.06 14.90 9.96
CA ASN A 188 -9.04 14.80 11.01
C ASN A 188 -8.68 16.18 11.61
N LEU A 189 -8.55 17.20 10.77
CA LEU A 189 -8.33 18.59 11.20
C LEU A 189 -9.51 19.13 12.02
N ALA A 190 -10.74 18.94 11.53
CA ALA A 190 -11.94 19.41 12.23
C ALA A 190 -12.11 18.75 13.62
N PHE A 191 -11.83 17.46 13.72
CA PHE A 191 -11.86 16.71 14.98
C PHE A 191 -10.55 16.80 15.78
N LYS A 192 -9.58 17.59 15.32
CA LYS A 192 -8.29 17.87 15.99
C LYS A 192 -7.48 16.59 16.28
N THR A 193 -7.58 15.59 15.43
CA THR A 193 -6.75 14.38 15.49
C THR A 193 -5.38 14.60 14.86
N ILE A 194 -5.26 15.61 14.00
CA ILE A 194 -4.00 16.10 13.40
C ILE A 194 -4.03 17.63 13.31
N THR A 195 -2.86 18.23 13.07
CA THR A 195 -2.67 19.66 12.79
C THR A 195 -2.29 19.92 11.32
N VAL A 196 -2.47 21.16 10.87
CA VAL A 196 -2.08 21.57 9.51
C VAL A 196 -0.57 21.42 9.28
N ASP A 197 0.25 21.70 10.30
CA ASP A 197 1.71 21.61 10.15
C ASP A 197 2.17 20.15 10.09
N GLU A 198 1.55 19.24 10.84
CA GLU A 198 1.78 17.79 10.69
C GLU A 198 1.41 17.29 9.28
N LEU A 199 0.34 17.84 8.70
CA LEU A 199 -0.08 17.49 7.34
C LEU A 199 0.94 17.99 6.29
N LYS A 200 1.42 19.23 6.42
CA LYS A 200 2.45 19.79 5.52
C LYS A 200 3.75 19.00 5.54
N ASN A 201 4.15 18.51 6.73
CA ASN A 201 5.39 17.75 6.89
C ASN A 201 5.29 16.31 6.40
N SER A 202 4.08 15.77 6.27
CA SER A 202 3.84 14.40 5.78
C SER A 202 3.48 14.33 4.30
N SER A 203 3.06 15.44 3.67
CA SER A 203 2.75 15.50 2.25
C SER A 203 4.01 15.39 1.37
N ASP A 204 3.94 14.60 0.28
CA ASP A 204 5.02 14.53 -0.72
C ASP A 204 5.08 15.85 -1.52
N PRO A 205 6.14 16.66 -1.38
CA PRO A 205 6.24 17.96 -2.04
C PRO A 205 6.47 17.85 -3.55
N ARG A 206 6.62 16.64 -4.12
CA ARG A 206 6.94 16.43 -5.54
C ARG A 206 5.72 16.37 -6.46
N ALA A 207 4.52 16.59 -5.94
CA ALA A 207 3.27 16.49 -6.70
C ALA A 207 2.33 17.68 -6.45
N ASP A 208 2.73 18.88 -6.84
CA ASP A 208 1.95 20.13 -6.71
C ASP A 208 0.49 19.98 -7.20
N PHE A 209 0.26 19.22 -8.26
CA PHE A 209 -1.07 18.96 -8.83
C PHE A 209 -2.04 18.24 -7.89
N TYR A 210 -1.53 17.56 -6.87
CA TYR A 210 -2.29 16.74 -5.94
C TYR A 210 -2.17 17.22 -4.49
N TYR A 211 -1.58 18.41 -4.28
CA TYR A 211 -1.42 19.00 -2.96
C TYR A 211 -2.77 19.47 -2.41
N THR A 212 -3.35 18.70 -1.48
CA THR A 212 -4.71 18.93 -0.97
C THR A 212 -4.76 19.70 0.35
N VAL A 213 -3.65 19.98 1.01
CA VAL A 213 -3.62 20.66 2.33
C VAL A 213 -4.48 21.93 2.40
N PRO A 214 -4.45 22.86 1.41
CA PRO A 214 -5.28 24.06 1.44
C PRO A 214 -6.78 23.71 1.38
N LEU A 215 -7.14 22.79 0.48
CA LEU A 215 -8.51 22.28 0.37
C LEU A 215 -8.96 21.61 1.67
N SER A 216 -8.10 20.79 2.29
CA SER A 216 -8.40 20.11 3.55
C SER A 216 -8.69 21.11 4.67
N ALA A 217 -7.91 22.20 4.75
CA ALA A 217 -8.14 23.26 5.73
C ALA A 217 -9.45 24.02 5.50
N GLU A 218 -9.76 24.38 4.24
CA GLU A 218 -11.03 25.02 3.88
C GLU A 218 -12.24 24.13 4.21
N LEU A 219 -12.17 22.84 3.89
CA LEU A 219 -13.21 21.88 4.22
C LEU A 219 -13.35 21.68 5.74
N ALA A 220 -12.24 21.66 6.48
CA ALA A 220 -12.26 21.57 7.94
C ALA A 220 -13.01 22.76 8.57
N ASP A 221 -12.82 23.97 8.05
CA ASP A 221 -13.56 25.16 8.50
C ASP A 221 -15.08 25.04 8.25
N VAL A 222 -15.47 24.49 7.09
CA VAL A 222 -16.89 24.22 6.78
C VAL A 222 -17.46 23.19 7.74
N ILE A 223 -16.72 22.11 8.01
CA ILE A 223 -17.12 21.04 8.95
C ILE A 223 -17.24 21.61 10.37
N ASN A 224 -16.27 22.40 10.83
CA ASN A 224 -16.28 23.03 12.15
C ASN A 224 -17.50 23.92 12.34
N LYS A 225 -17.80 24.79 11.35
CA LYS A 225 -19.02 25.62 11.39
C LYS A 225 -20.29 24.79 11.49
N TYR A 226 -20.36 23.66 10.79
CA TYR A 226 -21.50 22.77 10.88
C TYR A 226 -21.61 22.11 12.27
N ILE A 227 -20.49 21.62 12.81
CA ILE A 227 -20.41 21.02 14.15
C ILE A 227 -20.81 22.03 15.22
N ASP A 228 -20.25 23.24 15.20
CA ASP A 228 -20.54 24.28 16.19
C ASP A 228 -22.03 24.65 16.24
N ASN A 229 -22.70 24.60 15.09
CA ASN A 229 -24.13 24.86 15.00
C ASN A 229 -25.00 23.68 15.48
N LYS A 230 -24.59 22.43 15.21
CA LYS A 230 -25.45 21.24 15.42
C LYS A 230 -25.15 20.46 16.69
N LEU A 231 -23.90 20.43 17.13
CA LEU A 231 -23.47 19.66 18.29
C LEU A 231 -24.15 20.12 19.59
N PRO A 232 -24.33 21.43 19.86
CA PRO A 232 -25.06 21.89 21.05
C PRO A 232 -26.52 21.45 21.07
N GLU A 233 -27.20 21.46 19.91
CA GLU A 233 -28.59 20.98 19.78
C GLU A 233 -28.69 19.50 20.14
N LEU A 234 -27.76 18.68 19.62
CA LEU A 234 -27.69 17.25 19.90
C LEU A 234 -27.39 16.96 21.37
N GLN A 235 -26.45 17.70 21.96
CA GLN A 235 -26.10 17.57 23.39
C GLN A 235 -27.30 17.90 24.27
N LYS A 236 -28.01 19.00 23.99
CA LYS A 236 -29.22 19.38 24.72
C LYS A 236 -30.30 18.31 24.61
N HIS A 237 -30.53 17.77 23.41
CA HIS A 237 -31.49 16.69 23.19
C HIS A 237 -31.13 15.44 24.02
N ASN A 238 -29.85 15.05 24.04
CA ASN A 238 -29.38 13.91 24.83
C ASN A 238 -29.58 14.12 26.34
N GLU A 239 -29.35 15.34 26.84
CA GLU A 239 -29.60 15.65 28.26
C GLU A 239 -31.09 15.61 28.62
N ILE A 240 -31.98 16.03 27.71
CA ILE A 240 -33.43 15.88 27.89
C ILE A 240 -33.81 14.40 27.99
N ILE A 241 -33.33 13.56 27.06
CA ILE A 241 -33.60 12.12 27.09
C ILE A 241 -33.10 11.49 28.40
N LYS A 242 -31.89 11.84 28.85
CA LYS A 242 -31.35 11.36 30.13
C LYS A 242 -32.22 11.78 31.32
N ALA A 243 -32.73 13.01 31.32
CA ALA A 243 -33.62 13.51 32.37
C ALA A 243 -34.95 12.76 32.38
N GLN A 244 -35.56 12.52 31.22
CA GLN A 244 -36.80 11.76 31.06
C GLN A 244 -36.66 10.29 31.51
N ILE A 245 -35.50 9.68 31.21
CA ILE A 245 -35.15 8.34 31.71
C ILE A 245 -35.05 8.34 33.25
N LYS A 246 -34.40 9.35 33.84
CA LYS A 246 -34.27 9.49 35.30
C LYS A 246 -35.61 9.73 36.00
N ALA A 247 -36.53 10.44 35.33
CA ALA A 247 -37.89 10.71 35.80
C ALA A 247 -38.85 9.51 35.62
N GLY A 248 -38.43 8.45 34.92
CA GLY A 248 -39.26 7.28 34.63
C GLY A 248 -40.33 7.51 33.54
N GLU A 249 -40.29 8.65 32.85
CA GLU A 249 -41.20 9.00 31.76
C GLU A 249 -40.91 8.19 30.49
N ILE A 250 -39.65 7.80 30.33
CA ILE A 250 -39.17 6.93 29.26
C ILE A 250 -38.48 5.76 29.92
N ASN A 251 -38.93 4.54 29.63
CA ASN A 251 -38.16 3.37 30.02
C ASN A 251 -36.82 3.45 29.28
N PRO A 252 -35.67 3.45 29.98
CA PRO A 252 -34.41 3.24 29.30
C PRO A 252 -34.58 1.94 28.50
N THR A 253 -34.16 1.94 27.23
CA THR A 253 -34.11 0.73 26.40
C THR A 253 -33.71 -0.44 27.31
N PRO A 254 -34.52 -1.51 27.37
CA PRO A 254 -34.54 -2.43 28.50
C PRO A 254 -33.10 -2.77 28.91
N LYS A 255 -32.76 -2.53 30.19
CA LYS A 255 -31.56 -3.10 30.79
C LYS A 255 -31.74 -4.62 30.70
N THR A 256 -31.24 -5.21 29.62
CA THR A 256 -31.34 -6.63 29.35
C THR A 256 -30.53 -7.38 30.40
N MET A 257 -31.18 -8.40 30.99
CA MET A 257 -30.58 -9.44 31.82
C MET A 257 -29.30 -10.02 31.21
#